data_AF-A0A0B8NCH3-F1
#
_entry.id   AF-A0A0B8NCH3-F1
#
_cell.length_a   1.000
_cell.length_b   1.000
_cell.length_c   1.000
_cell.angle_alpha   90.00
_cell.angle_beta   90.00
_cell.angle_gamma   90.00
#
_symmetry.space_group_name_H-M   'P 1'
#
loop_
_entity.id
_entity.type
_entity.pdbx_description
1 polymer ?
#
loop_
_entity_poly.entity_id
_entity_poly.type
_entity_poly.pdbx_seq_one_letter_code
_entity_poly.pdbx_strand_id
1 'polypeptide(L)'
;MTDQLDRTADGPARAPRRRRWVVGVLALVVISALSVGGALGVRWWQQHRHDEPYGPRAMDGHLLHDFPDVDATGLSPAQTGVVDVLRQQFDQQSGRDKYSEGIDEPWCADFVSWVMRAAGQPLSNPNSGSWRIPGVYTLEGYFRGQHRFEQANNGYLPRVGDVVMYSDSSVFHQHTNIVIAVDSDSITTVGGNEAGESGGVAIHKFRPSGTSGLVGFGRLGTR
;
A
#
# COMPACT_ATOMS: atom_id res chain seq x y z
N MET A 1 -91.36 22.87 -32.96
CA MET A 1 -91.85 22.40 -31.65
C MET A 1 -90.93 21.26 -31.24
N THR A 2 -90.26 21.43 -30.09
CA THR A 2 -89.43 20.47 -29.31
C THR A 2 -88.23 19.83 -30.04
N ASP A 3 -86.98 20.23 -29.80
CA ASP A 3 -86.16 20.33 -28.57
C ASP A 3 -85.48 19.00 -28.18
N GLN A 4 -84.23 19.18 -27.76
CA GLN A 4 -83.44 18.39 -26.81
C GLN A 4 -82.22 17.57 -27.30
N LEU A 5 -81.11 17.99 -26.71
CA LEU A 5 -79.72 17.58 -26.81
C LEU A 5 -79.39 16.38 -25.89
N ASP A 6 -78.28 15.73 -26.27
CA ASP A 6 -77.12 15.40 -25.41
C ASP A 6 -76.89 13.96 -24.88
N ARG A 7 -75.59 13.58 -25.01
CA ARG A 7 -74.77 12.65 -24.19
C ARG A 7 -75.11 11.15 -24.16
N THR A 8 -74.26 10.26 -24.68
CA THR A 8 -73.02 9.68 -24.05
C THR A 8 -72.54 8.53 -24.97
N ALA A 9 -71.31 8.00 -25.03
CA ALA A 9 -69.99 8.29 -24.50
C ALA A 9 -68.97 7.45 -25.32
N ASP A 10 -67.74 7.97 -25.40
CA ASP A 10 -66.56 7.38 -26.01
C ASP A 10 -66.28 5.91 -25.66
N GLY A 11 -65.99 5.10 -26.69
CA GLY A 11 -65.19 3.89 -26.57
C GLY A 11 -63.69 4.24 -26.61
N PRO A 12 -62.81 3.57 -25.86
CA PRO A 12 -61.46 4.05 -25.61
C PRO A 12 -60.63 4.07 -26.90
N ALA A 13 -60.13 5.24 -27.25
CA ALA A 13 -59.13 5.42 -28.29
C ALA A 13 -57.91 4.54 -27.97
N ARG A 14 -57.66 3.52 -28.81
CA ARG A 14 -56.42 2.74 -28.79
C ARG A 14 -55.27 3.70 -29.13
N ALA A 15 -54.53 4.12 -28.11
CA ALA A 15 -53.31 4.89 -28.29
C ALA A 15 -52.34 4.13 -29.23
N PRO A 16 -51.67 4.82 -30.17
CA PRO A 16 -50.90 4.15 -31.21
C PRO A 16 -49.64 3.50 -30.61
N ARG A 17 -49.55 2.17 -30.77
CA ARG A 17 -48.42 1.33 -30.30
C ARG A 17 -47.05 1.93 -30.67
N ARG A 18 -46.92 2.62 -31.81
CA ARG A 18 -45.67 3.24 -32.29
C ARG A 18 -45.01 4.20 -31.30
N ARG A 19 -45.77 4.98 -30.52
CA ARG A 19 -45.20 5.95 -29.56
C ARG A 19 -44.51 5.27 -28.38
N ARG A 20 -44.99 4.08 -27.97
CA ARG A 20 -44.39 3.28 -26.88
C ARG A 20 -43.07 2.60 -27.30
N TRP A 21 -42.94 2.21 -28.57
CA TRP A 21 -41.68 1.64 -29.09
C TRP A 21 -40.58 2.69 -29.22
N VAL A 22 -40.90 3.91 -29.69
CA VAL A 22 -39.91 5.00 -29.80
C VAL A 22 -39.42 5.44 -28.42
N VAL A 23 -40.32 5.54 -27.43
CA VAL A 23 -39.94 5.85 -26.04
C VAL A 23 -39.12 4.71 -25.42
N GLY A 24 -39.46 3.44 -25.69
CA GLY A 24 -38.69 2.30 -25.20
C GLY A 24 -37.28 2.21 -25.78
N VAL A 25 -37.10 2.49 -27.07
CA VAL A 25 -35.79 2.51 -27.72
C VAL A 25 -34.94 3.69 -27.22
N LEU A 26 -35.54 4.89 -27.07
CA LEU A 26 -34.84 6.04 -26.50
C LEU A 26 -34.41 5.80 -25.05
N ALA A 27 -35.26 5.19 -24.23
CA ALA A 27 -34.91 4.83 -22.85
C ALA A 27 -33.76 3.82 -22.80
N LEU A 28 -33.75 2.82 -23.68
CA LEU A 28 -32.65 1.85 -23.79
C LEU A 28 -31.33 2.50 -24.20
N VAL A 29 -31.35 3.44 -25.15
CA VAL A 29 -30.14 4.18 -25.56
C VAL A 29 -29.60 5.03 -24.42
N VAL A 30 -30.46 5.72 -23.67
CA VAL A 30 -30.06 6.52 -22.51
C VAL A 30 -29.48 5.64 -21.41
N ILE A 31 -30.11 4.51 -21.07
CA ILE A 31 -29.59 3.57 -20.06
C ILE A 31 -28.23 3.02 -20.51
N SER A 32 -28.10 2.62 -21.78
CA SER A 32 -26.84 2.11 -22.32
C SER A 32 -25.73 3.16 -22.26
N ALA A 33 -26.03 4.40 -22.64
CA ALA A 33 -25.08 5.51 -22.57
C ALA A 33 -24.66 5.83 -21.12
N LEU A 34 -25.59 5.77 -20.16
CA LEU A 34 -25.31 5.95 -18.74
C LEU A 34 -24.50 4.80 -18.16
N SER A 35 -24.74 3.55 -18.58
CA SER A 35 -23.96 2.39 -18.15
C SER A 35 -22.54 2.42 -18.72
N VAL A 36 -22.38 2.78 -20.00
CA VAL A 36 -21.06 2.93 -20.63
C VAL A 36 -20.32 4.12 -20.03
N GLY A 37 -20.97 5.26 -19.83
CA GLY A 37 -20.40 6.43 -19.16
C GLY A 37 -20.03 6.15 -17.70
N GLY A 38 -20.85 5.37 -16.98
CA GLY A 38 -20.58 4.93 -15.62
C GLY A 38 -19.40 3.96 -15.55
N ALA A 39 -19.31 2.99 -16.47
CA ALA A 39 -18.20 2.04 -16.53
C ALA A 39 -16.88 2.75 -16.92
N LEU A 40 -16.94 3.66 -17.89
CA LEU A 40 -15.78 4.48 -18.27
C LEU A 40 -15.39 5.45 -17.15
N GLY A 41 -16.37 6.02 -16.43
CA GLY A 41 -16.13 6.89 -15.28
C GLY A 41 -15.53 6.16 -14.09
N VAL A 42 -15.97 4.93 -13.79
CA VAL A 42 -15.38 4.07 -12.75
C VAL A 42 -13.98 3.63 -13.14
N ARG A 43 -13.76 3.29 -14.41
CA ARG A 43 -12.44 2.88 -14.91
C ARG A 43 -11.46 4.06 -14.95
N TRP A 44 -11.93 5.24 -15.37
CA TRP A 44 -11.19 6.49 -15.30
C TRP A 44 -10.88 6.84 -13.85
N TRP A 45 -11.84 6.73 -12.92
CA TRP A 45 -11.59 6.95 -11.49
C TRP A 45 -10.61 5.94 -10.90
N GLN A 46 -10.71 4.65 -11.24
CA GLN A 46 -9.73 3.63 -10.83
C GLN A 46 -8.32 3.92 -11.38
N GLN A 47 -8.22 4.42 -12.62
CA GLN A 47 -6.95 4.78 -13.25
C GLN A 47 -6.37 6.10 -12.72
N HIS A 48 -7.21 7.07 -12.34
CA HIS A 48 -6.82 8.43 -11.92
C HIS A 48 -6.76 8.59 -10.39
N ARG A 49 -7.01 7.53 -9.60
CA ARG A 49 -6.68 7.53 -8.16
C ARG A 49 -5.19 7.72 -7.88
N HIS A 50 -4.34 7.67 -8.91
CA HIS A 50 -2.90 7.90 -8.82
C HIS A 50 -2.49 9.35 -9.08
N ASP A 51 -3.41 10.24 -9.45
CA ASP A 51 -3.12 11.62 -9.82
C ASP A 51 -3.75 12.63 -8.84
N GLU A 52 -3.25 12.65 -7.60
CA GLU A 52 -3.35 13.83 -6.74
C GLU A 52 -1.98 14.52 -6.69
N PRO A 53 -1.87 15.81 -7.06
CA PRO A 53 -0.59 16.52 -7.06
C PRO A 53 -0.26 16.95 -5.63
N TYR A 54 0.22 16.00 -4.82
CA TYR A 54 0.82 16.30 -3.54
C TYR A 54 2.09 17.14 -3.77
N GLY A 55 2.31 18.17 -2.95
CA GLY A 55 3.52 19.02 -3.01
C GLY A 55 4.82 18.21 -3.05
N PRO A 56 5.97 18.83 -3.35
CA PRO A 56 7.19 18.11 -3.71
C PRO A 56 7.54 17.05 -2.66
N ARG A 57 7.40 15.77 -3.04
CA ARG A 57 7.86 14.62 -2.25
C ARG A 57 9.37 14.75 -2.17
N ALA A 58 9.90 14.93 -0.97
CA ALA A 58 11.32 15.17 -0.76
C ALA A 58 11.88 14.12 0.19
N MET A 59 13.06 13.61 -0.18
CA MET A 59 13.91 12.77 0.64
C MET A 59 15.33 13.24 0.40
N ASP A 60 16.03 13.49 1.51
CA ASP A 60 17.45 13.75 1.49
C ASP A 60 18.18 12.41 1.71
N GLY A 61 18.49 11.74 0.60
CA GLY A 61 19.08 10.42 0.61
C GLY A 61 19.47 9.88 -0.76
N HIS A 62 20.01 8.67 -0.80
CA HIS A 62 20.48 8.00 -2.01
C HIS A 62 20.33 6.47 -1.90
N LEU A 63 20.25 5.82 -3.06
CA LEU A 63 20.32 4.38 -3.23
C LEU A 63 21.77 3.91 -3.07
N LEU A 64 21.99 2.82 -2.34
CA LEU A 64 23.27 2.12 -2.26
C LEU A 64 23.25 0.88 -3.16
N HIS A 65 24.36 0.64 -3.85
CA HIS A 65 24.53 -0.50 -4.76
C HIS A 65 25.27 -1.68 -4.13
N ASP A 66 25.92 -1.45 -2.99
CA ASP A 66 26.64 -2.46 -2.23
C ASP A 66 26.09 -2.53 -0.81
N PHE A 67 26.08 -3.72 -0.22
CA PHE A 67 25.70 -3.89 1.18
C PHE A 67 26.80 -3.29 2.07
N PRO A 68 26.50 -2.28 2.90
CA PRO A 68 27.52 -1.58 3.66
C PRO A 68 28.12 -2.48 4.76
N ASP A 69 29.34 -2.15 5.17
CA ASP A 69 29.94 -2.70 6.38
C ASP A 69 29.18 -2.16 7.60
N VAL A 70 28.25 -2.97 8.10
CA VAL A 70 27.51 -2.68 9.33
C VAL A 70 28.42 -2.97 10.53
N ASP A 71 28.65 -1.97 11.38
CA ASP A 71 29.36 -2.17 12.63
C ASP A 71 28.58 -3.12 13.53
N ALA A 72 29.09 -4.35 13.67
CA ALA A 72 28.51 -5.36 14.53
C ALA A 72 28.81 -5.13 16.02
N THR A 73 29.69 -4.18 16.35
CA THR A 73 30.09 -3.88 17.71
C THR A 73 28.90 -3.33 18.49
N GLY A 74 28.40 -4.12 19.45
CA GLY A 74 27.24 -3.74 20.26
C GLY A 74 25.87 -4.10 19.68
N LEU A 75 25.82 -4.78 18.52
CA LEU A 75 24.57 -5.41 18.08
C LEU A 75 24.21 -6.60 18.98
N SER A 76 22.93 -6.68 19.34
CA SER A 76 22.38 -7.87 19.98
C SER A 76 22.30 -9.04 18.99
N PRO A 77 22.23 -10.31 19.47
CA PRO A 77 22.09 -11.46 18.59
C PRO A 77 20.89 -11.38 17.62
N ALA A 78 19.78 -10.80 18.08
CA ALA A 78 18.61 -10.59 17.23
C ALA A 78 18.88 -9.58 16.10
N GLN A 79 19.60 -8.50 16.40
CA GLN A 79 19.99 -7.50 15.39
C GLN A 79 20.97 -8.08 14.38
N THR A 80 21.98 -8.82 14.85
CA THR A 80 22.93 -9.52 13.98
C THR A 80 22.21 -10.48 13.03
N GLY A 81 21.29 -11.31 13.55
CA GLY A 81 20.53 -12.24 12.72
C GLY A 81 19.68 -11.56 11.65
N VAL A 82 19.07 -10.42 11.96
CA VAL A 82 18.31 -9.62 10.97
C VAL A 82 19.24 -9.07 9.89
N VAL A 83 20.39 -8.50 10.26
CA VAL A 83 21.36 -7.95 9.30
C VAL A 83 21.93 -9.05 8.39
N ASP A 84 22.27 -10.22 8.95
CA ASP A 84 22.81 -11.35 8.17
C ASP A 84 21.80 -11.87 7.15
N VAL A 85 20.53 -12.01 7.55
CA VAL A 85 19.45 -12.40 6.62
C VAL A 85 19.27 -11.36 5.52
N LEU A 86 19.27 -10.07 5.87
CA LEU A 86 19.13 -8.98 4.90
C LEU A 86 20.28 -8.95 3.88
N ARG A 87 21.53 -9.16 4.33
CA ARG A 87 22.68 -9.28 3.43
C ARG A 87 22.48 -10.41 2.44
N GLN A 88 22.08 -11.60 2.93
CA GLN A 88 21.79 -12.73 2.07
C GLN A 88 20.67 -12.42 1.07
N GLN A 89 19.60 -11.73 1.49
CA GLN A 89 18.48 -11.40 0.59
C GLN A 89 18.87 -10.36 -0.46
N PHE A 90 19.71 -9.39 -0.08
CA PHE A 90 20.27 -8.42 -1.01
C PHE A 90 21.19 -9.10 -2.05
N ASP A 91 22.00 -10.08 -1.66
CA ASP A 91 22.84 -10.82 -2.61
C ASP A 91 22.01 -11.71 -3.55
N GLN A 92 20.93 -12.30 -3.03
CA GLN A 92 20.08 -13.23 -3.79
C GLN A 92 19.12 -12.54 -4.75
N GLN A 93 18.71 -11.29 -4.46
CA GLN A 93 17.71 -10.54 -5.22
C GLN A 93 16.48 -11.38 -5.61
N SER A 94 15.99 -12.20 -4.66
CA SER A 94 14.74 -12.95 -4.85
C SER A 94 13.56 -11.99 -5.01
N GLY A 95 12.53 -12.39 -5.76
CA GLY A 95 11.37 -11.54 -6.03
C GLY A 95 10.13 -11.91 -5.22
N ARG A 96 9.01 -11.26 -5.58
CA ARG A 96 7.66 -11.38 -5.02
C ARG A 96 7.29 -12.80 -4.60
N ASP A 97 7.39 -13.78 -5.50
CA ASP A 97 6.90 -15.15 -5.28
C ASP A 97 7.46 -15.81 -4.01
N LYS A 98 8.71 -15.51 -3.65
CA LYS A 98 9.33 -16.05 -2.43
C LYS A 98 8.70 -15.48 -1.17
N TYR A 99 8.46 -14.18 -1.14
CA TYR A 99 8.09 -13.47 0.08
C TYR A 99 6.57 -13.44 0.29
N SER A 100 5.80 -13.26 -0.78
CA SER A 100 4.33 -13.25 -0.74
C SER A 100 3.68 -14.63 -0.91
N GLU A 101 4.48 -15.71 -0.89
CA GLU A 101 3.99 -17.09 -1.11
C GLU A 101 3.26 -17.25 -2.46
N GLY A 102 3.75 -16.56 -3.50
CA GLY A 102 3.19 -16.59 -4.86
C GLY A 102 2.00 -15.67 -5.10
N ILE A 103 1.57 -14.88 -4.11
CA ILE A 103 0.45 -13.93 -4.28
C ILE A 103 0.92 -12.70 -5.06
N ASP A 104 0.12 -12.28 -6.04
CA ASP A 104 0.37 -11.08 -6.84
C ASP A 104 -0.04 -9.81 -6.09
N GLU A 105 0.85 -9.34 -5.21
CA GLU A 105 0.66 -8.15 -4.38
C GLU A 105 2.00 -7.39 -4.17
N PRO A 106 1.95 -6.09 -3.80
CA PRO A 106 3.13 -5.40 -3.28
C PRO A 106 3.66 -6.14 -2.05
N TRP A 107 4.93 -6.50 -2.07
CA TRP A 107 5.48 -7.49 -1.13
C TRP A 107 6.48 -6.90 -0.12
N CYS A 108 6.50 -5.58 0.06
CA CYS A 108 7.39 -4.91 1.01
C CYS A 108 7.18 -5.35 2.46
N ALA A 109 5.92 -5.47 2.89
CA ALA A 109 5.59 -5.94 4.23
C ALA A 109 5.76 -7.47 4.37
N ASP A 110 5.47 -8.24 3.32
CA ASP A 110 5.79 -9.67 3.28
C ASP A 110 7.29 -9.93 3.42
N PHE A 111 8.13 -9.12 2.76
CA PHE A 111 9.58 -9.16 2.88
C PHE A 111 10.02 -8.95 4.33
N VAL A 112 9.51 -7.90 4.99
CA VAL A 112 9.79 -7.63 6.41
C VAL A 112 9.38 -8.82 7.28
N SER A 113 8.14 -9.31 7.14
CA SER A 113 7.67 -10.49 7.87
C SER A 113 8.53 -11.73 7.64
N TRP A 114 8.97 -11.96 6.40
CA TRP A 114 9.80 -13.10 6.04
C TRP A 114 11.20 -12.99 6.66
N VAL A 115 11.85 -11.82 6.55
CA VAL A 115 13.16 -11.55 7.14
C VAL A 115 13.11 -11.73 8.65
N MET A 116 12.10 -11.16 9.29
CA MET A 116 11.90 -11.28 10.74
C MET A 116 11.73 -12.74 11.16
N ARG A 117 10.94 -13.53 10.43
CA ARG A 117 10.80 -14.97 10.67
C ARG A 117 12.12 -15.72 10.47
N ALA A 118 12.83 -15.47 9.37
CA ALA A 118 14.10 -16.12 9.06
C ALA A 118 15.20 -15.79 10.09
N ALA A 119 15.16 -14.60 10.66
CA ALA A 119 16.05 -14.16 11.75
C ALA A 119 15.61 -14.64 13.15
N GLY A 120 14.58 -15.49 13.25
CA GLY A 120 14.08 -16.01 14.53
C GLY A 120 13.28 -15.00 15.37
N GLN A 121 12.77 -13.93 14.74
CA GLN A 121 11.96 -12.87 15.34
C GLN A 121 10.57 -12.79 14.69
N PRO A 122 9.80 -13.90 14.57
CA PRO A 122 8.58 -13.91 13.78
C PRO A 122 7.57 -12.88 14.29
N LEU A 123 6.99 -12.13 13.36
CA LEU A 123 5.82 -11.29 13.62
C LEU A 123 4.57 -12.18 13.68
N SER A 124 3.45 -11.63 14.15
CA SER A 124 2.17 -12.34 14.18
C SER A 124 1.08 -11.45 13.60
N ASN A 125 0.49 -11.87 12.49
CA ASN A 125 -0.58 -11.15 11.84
C ASN A 125 -1.81 -11.11 12.75
N PRO A 126 -2.28 -9.92 13.15
CA PRO A 126 -3.39 -9.80 14.09
C PRO A 126 -4.72 -10.34 13.55
N ASN A 127 -4.85 -10.50 12.23
CA ASN A 127 -6.09 -10.96 11.60
C ASN A 127 -6.14 -12.48 11.35
N SER A 128 -4.98 -13.13 11.23
CA SER A 128 -4.88 -14.57 10.88
C SER A 128 -4.08 -15.40 11.87
N GLY A 129 -3.27 -14.78 12.73
CA GLY A 129 -2.28 -15.45 13.58
C GLY A 129 -1.08 -16.03 12.82
N SER A 130 -1.00 -15.86 11.49
CA SER A 130 0.14 -16.31 10.70
C SER A 130 1.34 -15.37 10.86
N TRP A 131 2.54 -15.81 10.48
CA TRP A 131 3.74 -14.97 10.53
C TRP A 131 3.74 -13.83 9.49
N ARG A 132 2.96 -14.00 8.42
CA ARG A 132 2.97 -13.14 7.23
C ARG A 132 2.01 -11.97 7.38
N ILE A 133 2.54 -10.76 7.33
CA ILE A 133 1.79 -9.50 7.35
C ILE A 133 1.99 -8.82 5.98
N PRO A 134 1.02 -8.91 5.04
CA PRO A 134 1.21 -8.43 3.66
C PRO A 134 1.02 -6.92 3.47
N GLY A 135 0.58 -6.20 4.51
CA GLY A 135 0.25 -4.78 4.40
C GLY A 135 0.94 -3.92 5.45
N VAL A 136 1.48 -2.78 5.01
CA VAL A 136 2.14 -1.79 5.89
C VAL A 136 1.20 -1.30 6.99
N TYR A 137 -0.08 -1.07 6.68
CA TYR A 137 -1.09 -0.68 7.68
C TYR A 137 -1.30 -1.76 8.76
N THR A 138 -1.34 -3.04 8.35
CA THR A 138 -1.45 -4.16 9.31
C THR A 138 -0.18 -4.32 10.12
N LEU A 139 0.98 -4.03 9.53
CA LEU A 139 2.28 -4.05 10.20
C LEU A 139 2.37 -2.96 11.29
N GLU A 140 1.92 -1.75 10.98
CA GLU A 140 1.76 -0.67 11.97
C GLU A 140 0.82 -1.11 13.11
N GLY A 141 -0.35 -1.65 12.76
CA GLY A 141 -1.32 -2.16 13.71
C GLY A 141 -0.74 -3.24 14.64
N TYR A 142 0.06 -4.15 14.09
CA TYR A 142 0.81 -5.15 14.87
C TYR A 142 1.75 -4.47 15.88
N PHE A 143 2.64 -3.58 15.44
CA PHE A 143 3.60 -2.93 16.35
C PHE A 143 2.91 -2.11 17.42
N ARG A 144 1.80 -1.42 17.09
CA ARG A 144 0.98 -0.71 18.07
C ARG A 144 0.36 -1.65 19.09
N GLY A 145 -0.23 -2.75 18.63
CA GLY A 145 -0.81 -3.79 19.50
C GLY A 145 0.22 -4.47 20.41
N GLN A 146 1.49 -4.49 20.01
CA GLN A 146 2.60 -4.99 20.82
C GLN A 146 3.29 -3.90 21.67
N HIS A 147 2.78 -2.66 21.70
CA HIS A 147 3.42 -1.52 22.37
C HIS A 147 4.87 -1.25 21.93
N ARG A 148 5.17 -1.56 20.66
CA ARG A 148 6.49 -1.45 20.02
C ARG A 148 6.51 -0.43 18.90
N PHE A 149 5.45 0.35 18.73
CA PHE A 149 5.41 1.40 17.71
C PHE A 149 5.85 2.75 18.28
N GLU A 150 6.83 3.36 17.64
CA GLU A 150 7.34 4.70 17.91
C GLU A 150 6.94 5.62 16.76
N GLN A 151 6.15 6.65 17.05
CA GLN A 151 5.69 7.58 16.04
C GLN A 151 6.85 8.45 15.53
N ALA A 152 6.86 8.76 14.23
CA ALA A 152 7.82 9.72 13.69
C ALA A 152 7.77 11.05 14.47
N ASN A 153 8.93 11.69 14.63
CA ASN A 153 9.09 12.98 15.31
C ASN A 153 8.71 12.99 16.82
N ASN A 154 8.65 11.83 17.49
CA ASN A 154 8.41 11.75 18.94
C ASN A 154 9.70 11.80 19.79
N GLY A 155 10.87 12.01 19.16
CA GLY A 155 12.18 11.99 19.82
C GLY A 155 12.82 10.60 19.93
N TYR A 156 12.17 9.55 19.44
CA TYR A 156 12.76 8.22 19.36
C TYR A 156 13.95 8.19 18.39
N LEU A 157 15.04 7.55 18.83
CA LEU A 157 16.20 7.27 18.00
C LEU A 157 16.09 5.83 17.48
N PRO A 158 15.96 5.63 16.15
CA PRO A 158 15.85 4.31 15.57
C PRO A 158 17.11 3.49 15.83
N ARG A 159 16.95 2.17 15.81
CA ARG A 159 18.02 1.19 16.04
C ARG A 159 18.07 0.21 14.89
N VAL A 160 19.23 -0.43 14.72
CA VAL A 160 19.37 -1.57 13.83
C VAL A 160 18.30 -2.61 14.15
N GLY A 161 17.64 -3.12 13.11
CA GLY A 161 16.54 -4.06 13.18
C GLY A 161 15.15 -3.45 13.29
N ASP A 162 15.02 -2.15 13.59
CA ASP A 162 13.70 -1.50 13.61
C ASP A 162 13.09 -1.49 12.20
N VAL A 163 11.76 -1.60 12.15
CA VAL A 163 10.99 -1.53 10.92
C VAL A 163 10.52 -0.12 10.69
N VAL A 164 11.00 0.54 9.64
CA VAL A 164 10.51 1.87 9.26
C VAL A 164 9.27 1.73 8.38
N MET A 165 8.28 2.59 8.59
CA MET A 165 7.01 2.60 7.85
C MET A 165 6.74 3.98 7.25
N TYR A 166 6.21 3.99 6.03
CA TYR A 166 5.88 5.19 5.28
C TYR A 166 4.42 5.20 4.84
N SER A 167 3.83 6.40 4.77
CA SER A 167 2.50 6.63 4.22
C SER A 167 2.56 6.87 2.72
N ASP A 168 1.40 6.82 2.07
CA ASP A 168 1.28 7.05 0.62
C ASP A 168 1.80 8.41 0.13
N SER A 169 1.85 9.41 1.01
CA SER A 169 2.46 10.72 0.74
C SER A 169 4.00 10.72 0.71
N SER A 170 4.66 9.61 1.04
CA SER A 170 6.11 9.48 1.00
C SER A 170 6.64 9.38 -0.43
N VAL A 171 7.93 9.66 -0.61
CA VAL A 171 8.65 9.35 -1.85
C VAL A 171 8.65 7.84 -2.17
N PHE A 172 8.49 7.01 -1.14
CA PHE A 172 8.37 5.56 -1.27
C PHE A 172 6.93 5.09 -1.48
N HIS A 173 5.94 6.01 -1.52
CA HIS A 173 4.54 5.69 -1.31
C HIS A 173 4.32 4.92 0.01
N GLN A 174 3.21 4.20 0.15
CA GLN A 174 3.01 3.33 1.31
C GLN A 174 4.00 2.16 1.23
N HIS A 175 4.99 2.18 2.12
CA HIS A 175 6.11 1.24 2.06
C HIS A 175 6.69 0.92 3.44
N THR A 176 7.61 -0.03 3.50
CA THR A 176 8.33 -0.37 4.73
C THR A 176 9.69 -1.01 4.43
N ASN A 177 10.66 -0.74 5.31
CA ASN A 177 12.02 -1.29 5.23
C ASN A 177 12.49 -1.66 6.65
N ILE A 178 13.67 -2.28 6.74
CA ILE A 178 14.35 -2.58 8.00
C ILE A 178 15.62 -1.75 8.11
N VAL A 179 15.84 -1.10 9.25
CA VAL A 179 17.05 -0.33 9.55
C VAL A 179 18.24 -1.27 9.75
N ILE A 180 19.34 -1.04 9.03
CA ILE A 180 20.60 -1.81 9.15
C ILE A 180 21.78 -0.98 9.68
N ALA A 181 21.72 0.34 9.60
CA ALA A 181 22.72 1.23 10.20
C ALA A 181 22.07 2.56 10.62
N VAL A 182 22.64 3.18 11.65
CA VAL A 182 22.19 4.46 12.21
C VAL A 182 23.42 5.33 12.42
N ASP A 183 23.44 6.47 11.75
CA ASP A 183 24.43 7.53 11.91
C ASP A 183 23.82 8.71 12.69
N SER A 184 24.57 9.80 12.87
CA SER A 184 24.13 10.96 13.67
C SER A 184 22.80 11.58 13.22
N ASP A 185 22.53 11.60 11.91
CA ASP A 185 21.37 12.26 11.30
C ASP A 185 20.70 11.43 10.20
N SER A 186 21.21 10.23 9.91
CA SER A 186 20.73 9.38 8.84
C SER A 186 20.59 7.93 9.26
N ILE A 187 19.73 7.21 8.57
CA ILE A 187 19.59 5.76 8.69
C ILE A 187 19.85 5.12 7.34
N THR A 188 20.36 3.90 7.38
CA THR A 188 20.43 3.02 6.22
C THR A 188 19.42 1.89 6.39
N THR A 189 18.60 1.65 5.37
CA THR A 189 17.48 0.72 5.42
C THR A 189 17.52 -0.23 4.23
N VAL A 190 17.05 -1.46 4.43
CA VAL A 190 16.89 -2.46 3.38
C VAL A 190 15.41 -2.80 3.22
N GLY A 191 14.88 -2.67 2.01
CA GLY A 191 13.49 -2.99 1.68
C GLY A 191 13.40 -3.97 0.53
N GLY A 192 12.22 -4.56 0.41
CA GLY A 192 11.82 -5.37 -0.74
C GLY A 192 10.81 -4.61 -1.57
N ASN A 193 10.66 -4.98 -2.84
CA ASN A 193 9.80 -4.34 -3.83
C ASN A 193 10.30 -2.93 -4.24
N GLU A 194 11.61 -2.75 -4.35
CA GLU A 194 12.24 -1.43 -4.57
C GLU A 194 13.20 -1.36 -5.78
N ALA A 195 13.87 -2.45 -6.17
CA ALA A 195 14.89 -2.43 -7.24
C ALA A 195 14.47 -3.08 -8.58
N GLY A 196 14.73 -2.43 -9.71
CA GLY A 196 14.52 -3.02 -11.05
C GLY A 196 13.05 -3.15 -11.48
N GLU A 197 12.82 -3.71 -12.68
CA GLU A 197 11.48 -3.77 -13.29
C GLU A 197 10.48 -4.65 -12.53
N SER A 198 10.98 -5.66 -11.80
CA SER A 198 10.16 -6.62 -11.05
C SER A 198 9.99 -6.25 -9.56
N GLY A 199 10.64 -5.18 -9.10
CA GLY A 199 10.82 -4.88 -7.67
C GLY A 199 11.74 -5.91 -7.03
N GLY A 200 12.89 -5.47 -6.54
CA GLY A 200 13.95 -6.27 -5.93
C GLY A 200 14.25 -5.77 -4.52
N VAL A 201 15.36 -6.23 -3.94
CA VAL A 201 15.81 -5.78 -2.61
C VAL A 201 16.74 -4.59 -2.79
N ALA A 202 16.41 -3.43 -2.20
CA ALA A 202 17.20 -2.21 -2.33
C ALA A 202 17.67 -1.71 -0.95
N ILE A 203 18.69 -0.84 -0.99
CA ILE A 203 19.27 -0.23 0.20
C ILE A 203 19.21 1.28 0.04
N HIS A 204 18.59 1.97 0.99
CA HIS A 204 18.46 3.42 0.99
C HIS A 204 19.15 4.01 2.21
N LYS A 205 19.93 5.07 2.01
CA LYS A 205 20.47 5.89 3.11
C LYS A 205 19.87 7.29 3.06
N PHE A 206 19.26 7.75 4.15
CA PHE A 206 18.55 9.02 4.18
C PHE A 206 18.37 9.61 5.58
N ARG A 207 18.00 10.90 5.62
CA ARG A 207 17.64 11.62 6.86
C ARG A 207 16.16 11.47 7.20
N PRO A 208 15.77 10.79 8.30
CA PRO A 208 14.37 10.63 8.67
C PRO A 208 13.63 11.96 8.89
N SER A 209 14.27 12.94 9.51
CA SER A 209 13.69 14.25 9.81
C SER A 209 13.33 15.08 8.57
N GLY A 210 13.98 14.80 7.43
CA GLY A 210 13.70 15.45 6.15
C GLY A 210 12.79 14.65 5.22
N THR A 211 12.24 13.52 5.68
CA THR A 211 11.47 12.60 4.83
C THR A 211 9.97 12.82 4.99
N SER A 212 9.32 13.27 3.93
CA SER A 212 7.86 13.40 3.92
C SER A 212 7.20 12.01 4.01
N GLY A 213 6.08 11.94 4.73
CA GLY A 213 5.30 10.70 4.85
C GLY A 213 5.95 9.61 5.69
N LEU A 214 6.95 9.92 6.51
CA LEU A 214 7.45 8.99 7.53
C LEU A 214 6.38 8.78 8.62
N VAL A 215 5.94 7.54 8.83
CA VAL A 215 4.90 7.19 9.80
C VAL A 215 5.51 6.92 11.17
N GLY A 216 6.57 6.12 11.22
CA GLY A 216 7.25 5.75 12.45
C GLY A 216 8.08 4.50 12.33
N PHE A 217 8.44 3.93 13.49
CA PHE A 217 9.31 2.78 13.62
C PHE A 217 8.66 1.70 14.50
N GLY A 218 8.73 0.45 14.05
CA GLY A 218 8.44 -0.74 14.85
C GLY A 218 9.71 -1.27 15.49
N ARG A 219 9.81 -1.19 16.82
CA ARG A 219 10.99 -1.60 17.57
C ARG A 219 11.27 -3.09 17.42
N LEU A 220 12.52 -3.49 17.17
CA LEU A 220 12.93 -4.90 17.22
C LEU A 220 12.93 -5.45 18.66
N GLY A 221 12.45 -6.68 18.84
CA GLY A 221 12.44 -7.40 20.10
C GLY A 221 11.37 -6.94 21.09
N THR A 222 11.30 -7.61 22.24
CA THR A 222 10.36 -7.30 23.33
C THR A 222 11.07 -6.48 24.41
N ARG A 223 10.78 -5.18 24.48
CA ARG A 223 10.83 -4.45 25.74
C ARG A 223 9.45 -3.90 26.01
#